data_AF-A0A2U3L317-F1
#
_entry.id   AF-A0A2U3L317-F1
#
_cell.length_a   1.000
_cell.length_b   1.000
_cell.length_c   1.000
_cell.angle_alpha   90.00
_cell.angle_beta   90.00
_cell.angle_gamma   90.00
#
_symmetry.space_group_name_H-M   'P 1'
#
loop_
_entity.id
_entity.type
_entity.pdbx_description
1 polymer ?
#
loop_
_entity_poly.entity_id
_entity_poly.type
_entity_poly.pdbx_seq_one_letter_code
_entity_poly.pdbx_strand_id
1 'polypeptide(L)'
;MPGIRFWVLGPPKDEKLLKKSNPSQNTAYGLDAGPGGSQALLIAGLKSNMGAAAGALLPGDSLEDPFDAMYSIPMVRAEHVPFFEKRYYGDSTDGNLYEKATSKEIHDQSWRRIDTSWMGASETMALQLDSATNNTSLVLAIERIATGEILLFPGDAQAGNWLSWQDLKWETGEAGGKKTVTGPDLLARTIFYKVGHHGSHNATLKAKGLELMVNDALVAMIPVDHEMAVKKRWGRMPLPELVDRIKEKTHGRVLKVDDDVKAPADLAKLKPANVSPEDWKQFTDRVQVTDVYYEVSF
;
A
#
# COMPACT_ATOMS: atom_id res chain seq x y z
N MET A 1 -21.17 -12.16 9.42
CA MET A 1 -21.48 -11.86 10.84
C MET A 1 -22.84 -11.18 10.88
N PRO A 2 -23.75 -11.59 11.77
CA PRO A 2 -25.02 -10.89 11.94
C PRO A 2 -24.78 -9.39 12.28
N GLY A 3 -25.57 -8.50 11.69
CA GLY A 3 -25.51 -7.06 12.02
C GLY A 3 -24.37 -6.25 11.39
N ILE A 4 -23.45 -6.88 10.63
CA ILE A 4 -22.33 -6.20 9.98
C ILE A 4 -22.37 -6.43 8.46
N ARG A 5 -22.07 -5.39 7.68
CA ARG A 5 -21.86 -5.47 6.23
C ARG A 5 -20.48 -4.91 5.86
N PHE A 6 -19.82 -5.56 4.91
CA PHE A 6 -18.55 -5.10 4.35
C PHE A 6 -18.77 -4.47 2.98
N TRP A 7 -18.23 -3.29 2.79
CA TRP A 7 -18.14 -2.61 1.50
C TRP A 7 -16.67 -2.62 1.07
N VAL A 8 -16.42 -3.08 -0.16
CA VAL A 8 -15.07 -3.16 -0.73
C VAL A 8 -14.88 -1.97 -1.67
N LEU A 9 -14.04 -1.01 -1.28
CA LEU A 9 -13.82 0.22 -2.05
C LEU A 9 -12.55 0.18 -2.91
N GLY A 10 -11.65 -0.78 -2.65
CA GLY A 10 -10.36 -0.85 -3.32
C GLY A 10 -9.87 -2.29 -3.46
N PRO A 11 -8.92 -2.54 -4.37
CA PRO A 11 -8.24 -1.54 -5.20
C PRO A 11 -9.09 -1.00 -6.37
N PRO A 12 -8.75 0.17 -6.96
CA PRO A 12 -9.41 0.67 -8.16
C PRO A 12 -9.27 -0.32 -9.31
N LYS A 13 -10.35 -0.50 -10.08
CA LYS A 13 -10.34 -1.33 -11.29
C LYS A 13 -9.83 -0.58 -12.53
N ASP A 14 -9.85 0.76 -12.48
CA ASP A 14 -9.34 1.61 -13.54
C ASP A 14 -7.82 1.75 -13.46
N GLU A 15 -7.13 1.44 -14.57
CA GLU A 15 -5.66 1.43 -14.64
C GLU A 15 -5.04 2.82 -14.38
N LYS A 16 -5.70 3.91 -14.81
CA LYS A 16 -5.19 5.26 -14.62
C LYS A 16 -5.29 5.67 -13.15
N LEU A 17 -6.38 5.28 -12.48
CA LEU A 17 -6.55 5.52 -11.05
C LEU A 17 -5.61 4.65 -10.22
N LEU A 18 -5.40 3.39 -10.60
CA LEU A 18 -4.41 2.54 -9.94
C LEU A 18 -3.01 3.18 -10.00
N LYS A 19 -2.67 3.84 -11.13
CA LYS A 19 -1.40 4.54 -11.31
C LYS A 19 -1.29 5.89 -10.61
N LYS A 20 -2.38 6.41 -10.03
CA LYS A 20 -2.39 7.75 -9.47
C LYS A 20 -1.96 7.73 -8.01
N SER A 21 -0.65 7.68 -7.78
CA SER A 21 -0.08 7.72 -6.42
C SER A 21 -0.20 9.11 -5.79
N ASN A 22 0.04 10.16 -6.59
CA ASN A 22 0.04 11.53 -6.09
C ASN A 22 -1.28 12.27 -6.36
N PRO A 23 -1.71 13.12 -5.41
CA PRO A 23 -2.81 14.04 -5.60
C PRO A 23 -2.51 15.00 -6.77
N SER A 24 -3.56 15.47 -7.43
CA SER A 24 -3.41 16.64 -8.31
C SER A 24 -3.16 17.90 -7.46
N GLN A 25 -2.61 18.96 -8.05
CA GLN A 25 -2.36 20.22 -7.36
C GLN A 25 -3.56 20.66 -6.51
N ASN A 26 -3.31 21.10 -5.27
CA ASN A 26 -4.33 21.54 -4.31
C ASN A 26 -5.38 20.51 -3.86
N THR A 27 -5.27 19.23 -4.25
CA THR A 27 -6.26 18.20 -3.85
C THR A 27 -5.90 17.44 -2.57
N ALA A 28 -4.68 17.59 -2.07
CA ALA A 28 -4.23 17.08 -0.77
C ALA A 28 -3.79 18.19 0.18
N TYR A 29 -3.54 17.83 1.43
CA TYR A 29 -2.97 18.70 2.45
C TYR A 29 -1.44 18.78 2.24
N GLY A 30 -0.85 19.97 2.32
CA GLY A 30 0.61 20.17 2.17
C GLY A 30 1.20 19.89 0.78
N LEU A 31 2.53 19.71 0.75
CA LEU A 31 3.44 19.71 -0.43
C LEU A 31 2.83 19.10 -1.71
N ASP A 32 2.81 19.91 -2.77
CA ASP A 32 2.38 19.52 -4.11
C ASP A 32 3.40 18.56 -4.76
N ALA A 33 2.89 17.37 -5.10
CA ALA A 33 3.44 16.32 -5.97
C ALA A 33 4.92 16.41 -6.41
N GLY A 34 5.78 15.57 -5.83
CA GLY A 34 7.06 15.20 -6.44
C GLY A 34 6.87 14.32 -7.70
N PRO A 35 7.88 14.25 -8.59
CA PRO A 35 7.77 13.56 -9.88
C PRO A 35 7.45 12.08 -9.67
N GLY A 36 6.30 11.65 -10.19
CA GLY A 36 5.87 10.26 -10.13
C GLY A 36 6.81 9.36 -10.92
N GLY A 37 7.45 8.40 -10.25
CA GLY A 37 8.24 7.35 -10.89
C GLY A 37 7.41 6.60 -11.93
N SER A 38 8.03 6.30 -13.07
CA SER A 38 7.40 5.59 -14.19
C SER A 38 6.79 4.26 -13.72
N GLN A 39 5.51 4.01 -13.98
CA GLN A 39 4.76 2.83 -13.49
C GLN A 39 4.50 1.77 -14.58
N ALA A 40 5.32 1.78 -15.63
CA ALA A 40 5.11 0.92 -16.79
C ALA A 40 5.57 -0.53 -16.55
N LEU A 41 6.62 -0.73 -15.75
CA LEU A 41 7.21 -2.05 -15.49
C LEU A 41 6.40 -2.87 -14.49
N LEU A 42 5.77 -2.25 -13.49
CA LEU A 42 4.83 -2.95 -12.59
C LEU A 42 3.64 -3.52 -13.37
N ILE A 43 3.10 -2.82 -14.36
CA ILE A 43 1.98 -3.36 -15.16
C ILE A 43 2.43 -4.53 -16.02
N ALA A 44 3.63 -4.47 -16.58
CA ALA A 44 4.23 -5.65 -17.20
C ALA A 44 4.40 -6.78 -16.18
N GLY A 45 4.82 -6.46 -14.95
CA GLY A 45 4.98 -7.35 -13.79
C GLY A 45 3.71 -8.00 -13.22
N LEU A 46 2.62 -7.25 -13.16
CA LEU A 46 1.31 -7.70 -12.68
C LEU A 46 0.58 -8.45 -13.78
N LYS A 47 0.69 -7.97 -15.03
CA LYS A 47 0.31 -8.75 -16.22
C LYS A 47 1.18 -9.98 -16.35
N SER A 48 2.41 -9.98 -15.81
CA SER A 48 3.34 -11.09 -15.94
C SER A 48 3.22 -12.19 -14.90
N ASN A 49 2.89 -11.82 -13.67
CA ASN A 49 2.40 -12.75 -12.65
C ASN A 49 0.95 -13.16 -12.91
N MET A 50 0.24 -12.44 -13.80
CA MET A 50 -0.91 -12.93 -14.55
C MET A 50 -0.53 -13.51 -15.94
N GLY A 51 0.78 -13.75 -16.19
CA GLY A 51 1.41 -14.34 -17.39
C GLY A 51 2.27 -13.41 -18.29
N ALA A 52 3.63 -13.33 -18.12
CA ALA A 52 4.67 -12.71 -19.01
C ALA A 52 6.09 -12.37 -18.41
N ALA A 53 6.96 -13.36 -18.23
CA ALA A 53 8.37 -13.34 -17.74
C ALA A 53 9.29 -12.07 -17.78
N ALA A 54 10.23 -12.01 -16.81
CA ALA A 54 11.42 -11.13 -16.71
C ALA A 54 12.70 -12.00 -16.56
N GLY A 55 13.89 -11.53 -16.94
CA GLY A 55 15.13 -12.34 -16.83
C GLY A 55 16.44 -11.57 -17.01
N ALA A 56 17.52 -11.87 -16.21
CA ALA A 56 18.99 -11.56 -16.26
C ALA A 56 19.85 -10.55 -15.28
N LEU A 57 20.89 -10.97 -14.56
CA LEU A 57 21.95 -10.17 -13.87
C LEU A 57 22.95 -11.14 -13.24
N LEU A 58 24.22 -10.73 -13.08
CA LEU A 58 25.44 -11.51 -12.78
C LEU A 58 26.67 -10.62 -12.40
N PRO A 59 27.80 -11.17 -11.85
CA PRO A 59 27.97 -12.24 -10.83
C PRO A 59 29.10 -11.96 -9.80
N GLY A 60 29.01 -12.48 -8.56
CA GLY A 60 30.23 -12.70 -7.74
C GLY A 60 30.07 -12.96 -6.24
N ASP A 61 29.07 -12.35 -5.61
CA ASP A 61 28.51 -12.70 -4.29
C ASP A 61 27.12 -12.07 -4.22
N SER A 62 26.42 -12.24 -5.34
CA SER A 62 25.64 -11.15 -5.86
C SER A 62 24.18 -11.40 -5.55
N LEU A 63 23.42 -10.31 -5.44
CA LEU A 63 21.96 -10.31 -5.32
C LEU A 63 21.27 -11.00 -6.52
N GLU A 64 22.00 -11.80 -7.29
CA GLU A 64 21.79 -12.04 -8.69
C GLU A 64 21.34 -13.41 -9.12
N ASP A 65 21.41 -14.35 -8.19
CA ASP A 65 20.93 -15.68 -8.43
C ASP A 65 19.52 -15.81 -7.83
N PRO A 66 18.54 -16.35 -8.56
CA PRO A 66 17.15 -16.46 -8.09
C PRO A 66 16.97 -17.45 -6.93
N PHE A 67 18.03 -18.18 -6.56
CA PHE A 67 18.02 -19.21 -5.53
C PHE A 67 19.27 -19.12 -4.66
N ASP A 68 19.12 -19.47 -3.39
CA ASP A 68 20.23 -19.59 -2.43
C ASP A 68 21.31 -20.56 -2.95
N ALA A 69 22.58 -20.28 -2.64
CA ALA A 69 23.73 -21.08 -3.03
C ALA A 69 23.60 -22.57 -2.64
N MET A 70 22.84 -22.89 -1.58
CA MET A 70 22.60 -24.28 -1.19
C MET A 70 21.73 -25.08 -2.18
N TYR A 71 20.94 -24.39 -3.01
CA TYR A 71 20.07 -24.98 -4.03
C TYR A 71 20.60 -24.78 -5.46
N SER A 72 21.78 -24.19 -5.61
CA SER A 72 22.41 -23.95 -6.90
C SER A 72 23.58 -24.92 -7.14
N ILE A 73 23.87 -25.16 -8.42
CA ILE A 73 25.08 -25.88 -8.84
C ILE A 73 26.01 -24.81 -9.43
N PRO A 74 27.18 -24.55 -8.81
CA PRO A 74 28.15 -23.60 -9.36
C PRO A 74 28.50 -23.95 -10.80
N MET A 75 28.63 -22.96 -11.68
CA MET A 75 28.83 -23.19 -13.12
C MET A 75 30.03 -24.10 -13.41
N VAL A 76 31.15 -23.86 -12.72
CA VAL A 76 32.37 -24.68 -12.79
C VAL A 76 32.10 -26.14 -12.44
N ARG A 77 31.14 -26.41 -11.55
CA ARG A 77 30.71 -27.78 -11.21
C ARG A 77 29.71 -28.31 -12.23
N ALA A 78 28.78 -27.49 -12.70
CA ALA A 78 27.75 -27.87 -13.66
C ALA A 78 28.34 -28.43 -14.96
N GLU A 79 29.42 -27.83 -15.47
CA GLU A 79 30.15 -28.30 -16.67
C GLU A 79 30.62 -29.76 -16.57
N HIS A 80 30.86 -30.24 -15.35
CA HIS A 80 31.37 -31.59 -15.09
C HIS A 80 30.29 -32.58 -14.63
N VAL A 81 29.01 -32.17 -14.59
CA VAL A 81 27.90 -33.08 -14.27
C VAL A 81 27.50 -33.83 -15.54
N PRO A 82 27.43 -35.17 -15.53
CA PRO A 82 27.21 -35.98 -16.76
C PRO A 82 25.97 -35.58 -17.57
N PHE A 83 24.91 -35.14 -16.89
CA PHE A 83 23.70 -34.64 -17.54
C PHE A 83 23.95 -33.34 -18.31
N PHE A 84 24.63 -32.37 -17.68
CA PHE A 84 24.89 -31.05 -18.26
C PHE A 84 25.99 -31.12 -19.31
N GLU A 85 27.05 -31.86 -19.04
CA GLU A 85 28.11 -32.19 -19.99
C GLU A 85 27.48 -32.74 -21.29
N LYS A 86 26.69 -33.81 -21.23
CA LYS A 86 26.13 -34.43 -22.44
C LYS A 86 25.14 -33.54 -23.23
N ARG A 87 24.43 -32.61 -22.57
CA ARG A 87 23.29 -31.91 -23.18
C ARG A 87 23.49 -30.42 -23.41
N TYR A 88 24.47 -29.81 -22.76
CA TYR A 88 24.68 -28.37 -22.77
C TYR A 88 26.15 -27.99 -23.05
N TYR A 89 27.13 -28.84 -22.74
CA TYR A 89 28.56 -28.51 -22.86
C TYR A 89 29.41 -29.49 -23.71
N GLY A 90 28.86 -30.64 -24.11
CA GLY A 90 29.53 -31.64 -24.96
C GLY A 90 29.40 -31.32 -26.44
N ASP A 91 29.69 -32.30 -27.32
CA ASP A 91 29.81 -32.21 -28.80
C ASP A 91 28.59 -31.65 -29.60
N SER A 92 27.59 -31.06 -28.93
CA SER A 92 26.48 -30.37 -29.56
C SER A 92 26.98 -29.13 -30.30
N THR A 93 27.16 -29.28 -31.61
CA THR A 93 27.52 -28.25 -32.61
C THR A 93 26.37 -27.28 -32.91
N ASP A 94 25.66 -26.83 -31.89
CA ASP A 94 24.64 -25.79 -32.02
C ASP A 94 25.30 -24.41 -31.96
N GLY A 95 25.94 -24.02 -33.06
CA GLY A 95 26.44 -22.67 -33.27
C GLY A 95 27.85 -22.63 -33.84
N ASN A 96 27.99 -22.71 -35.16
CA ASN A 96 29.23 -22.42 -35.86
C ASN A 96 29.62 -20.94 -35.68
N LEU A 97 30.36 -20.62 -34.61
CA LEU A 97 31.21 -19.44 -34.54
C LEU A 97 32.66 -19.91 -34.70
N TYR A 98 33.09 -20.02 -35.97
CA TYR A 98 34.49 -20.28 -36.30
C TYR A 98 35.32 -19.02 -36.05
N GLU A 99 36.02 -18.94 -34.92
CA GLU A 99 37.06 -17.92 -34.72
C GLU A 99 38.36 -18.41 -35.35
N LYS A 100 38.68 -17.85 -36.52
CA LYS A 100 39.76 -18.32 -37.42
C LYS A 100 41.18 -18.14 -36.86
N ALA A 101 41.32 -17.59 -35.65
CA ALA A 101 42.60 -17.14 -35.09
C ALA A 101 43.27 -18.12 -34.11
N THR A 102 42.55 -19.11 -33.54
CA THR A 102 43.08 -19.86 -32.38
C THR A 102 43.03 -21.39 -32.48
N SER A 103 42.47 -21.98 -33.56
CA SER A 103 42.41 -23.45 -33.76
C SER A 103 41.88 -24.25 -32.55
N LYS A 104 41.07 -23.63 -31.69
CA LYS A 104 40.30 -24.27 -30.63
C LYS A 104 38.83 -24.06 -30.90
N GLU A 105 38.03 -25.11 -30.82
CA GLU A 105 36.58 -24.97 -30.77
C GLU A 105 36.22 -24.21 -29.48
N ILE A 106 35.70 -23.00 -29.65
CA ILE A 106 35.18 -22.21 -28.54
C ILE A 106 33.70 -22.53 -28.46
N HIS A 107 33.31 -23.34 -27.48
CA HIS A 107 31.91 -23.63 -27.19
C HIS A 107 31.29 -22.45 -26.44
N ASP A 108 31.02 -21.34 -27.16
CA ASP A 108 30.34 -20.19 -26.57
C ASP A 108 28.84 -20.49 -26.40
N GLN A 109 28.47 -20.95 -25.21
CA GLN A 109 27.08 -21.17 -24.79
C GLN A 109 26.49 -19.96 -24.06
N SER A 110 27.12 -18.78 -24.11
CA SER A 110 26.67 -17.59 -23.40
C SER A 110 25.23 -17.19 -23.76
N TRP A 111 24.79 -17.45 -24.99
CA TRP A 111 23.43 -17.20 -25.47
C TRP A 111 22.34 -17.97 -24.73
N ARG A 112 22.67 -19.10 -24.07
CA ARG A 112 21.72 -19.88 -23.26
C ARG A 112 21.56 -19.32 -21.84
N ARG A 113 22.42 -18.37 -21.46
CA ARG A 113 22.46 -17.81 -20.11
C ARG A 113 21.57 -16.57 -20.00
N ILE A 114 21.14 -16.29 -18.78
CA ILE A 114 20.25 -15.19 -18.44
C ILE A 114 21.05 -14.28 -17.50
N ASP A 115 21.95 -13.49 -18.12
CA ASP A 115 23.08 -12.87 -17.41
C ASP A 115 22.96 -11.38 -16.95
N THR A 116 22.17 -10.49 -17.57
CA THR A 116 22.05 -9.02 -17.26
C THR A 116 20.67 -8.28 -17.34
N SER A 117 19.56 -8.89 -17.77
CA SER A 117 18.18 -8.31 -17.84
C SER A 117 17.10 -8.43 -16.67
N TRP A 118 17.24 -9.25 -15.61
CA TRP A 118 16.47 -9.49 -14.36
C TRP A 118 16.87 -8.52 -13.25
N MET A 119 18.11 -8.08 -12.98
CA MET A 119 18.34 -7.00 -11.96
C MET A 119 18.12 -5.58 -12.44
N GLY A 120 18.30 -5.28 -13.75
CA GLY A 120 17.88 -4.00 -14.31
C GLY A 120 16.35 -3.83 -14.25
N ALA A 121 15.63 -4.95 -14.44
CA ALA A 121 14.19 -5.01 -14.30
C ALA A 121 13.74 -5.20 -12.83
N SER A 122 14.41 -5.98 -11.99
CA SER A 122 13.93 -6.37 -10.66
C SER A 122 14.09 -5.26 -9.63
N GLU A 123 15.14 -4.45 -9.65
CA GLU A 123 15.25 -3.29 -8.76
C GLU A 123 14.20 -2.23 -9.12
N THR A 124 14.09 -1.92 -10.40
CA THR A 124 13.08 -0.99 -10.91
C THR A 124 11.66 -1.54 -10.69
N MET A 125 11.46 -2.85 -10.81
CA MET A 125 10.18 -3.52 -10.55
C MET A 125 9.90 -3.64 -9.06
N ALA A 126 10.90 -3.80 -8.19
CA ALA A 126 10.74 -3.80 -6.74
C ALA A 126 10.41 -2.39 -6.22
N LEU A 127 11.06 -1.34 -6.76
CA LEU A 127 10.74 0.05 -6.47
C LEU A 127 9.40 0.48 -7.09
N GLN A 128 9.03 -0.04 -8.26
CA GLN A 128 7.72 0.22 -8.88
C GLN A 128 6.60 -0.57 -8.19
N LEU A 129 6.87 -1.80 -7.77
CA LEU A 129 6.00 -2.61 -6.92
C LEU A 129 5.81 -1.88 -5.60
N ASP A 130 6.86 -1.47 -4.90
CA ASP A 130 6.77 -0.68 -3.66
C ASP A 130 5.98 0.63 -3.87
N SER A 131 6.27 1.39 -4.93
CA SER A 131 5.61 2.68 -5.19
C SER A 131 4.14 2.60 -5.64
N ALA A 132 3.69 1.47 -6.22
CA ALA A 132 2.30 1.27 -6.62
C ALA A 132 1.55 0.18 -5.84
N THR A 133 2.20 -0.55 -4.91
CA THR A 133 1.55 -1.49 -3.98
C THR A 133 0.50 -0.78 -3.13
N ASN A 134 0.76 0.47 -2.76
CA ASN A 134 -0.13 1.24 -1.91
C ASN A 134 -1.52 1.45 -2.53
N ASN A 135 -1.61 1.69 -3.84
CA ASN A 135 -2.90 1.77 -4.54
C ASN A 135 -3.56 0.40 -4.79
N THR A 136 -2.84 -0.71 -4.59
CA THR A 136 -3.41 -2.06 -4.57
C THR A 136 -4.08 -2.43 -3.23
N SER A 137 -4.10 -1.51 -2.25
CA SER A 137 -4.73 -1.72 -0.95
C SER A 137 -6.18 -2.21 -1.06
N LEU A 138 -6.48 -3.30 -0.34
CA LEU A 138 -7.86 -3.71 -0.06
C LEU A 138 -8.47 -2.72 0.94
N VAL A 139 -9.35 -1.86 0.44
CA VAL A 139 -10.04 -0.85 1.27
C VAL A 139 -11.37 -1.40 1.72
N LEU A 140 -11.61 -1.39 3.03
CA LEU A 140 -12.85 -1.87 3.63
C LEU A 140 -13.55 -0.73 4.37
N ALA A 141 -14.85 -0.60 4.12
CA ALA A 141 -15.76 0.12 5.00
C ALA A 141 -16.69 -0.91 5.64
N ILE A 142 -16.66 -0.97 6.97
CA ILE A 142 -17.45 -1.91 7.76
C ILE A 142 -18.66 -1.16 8.29
N GLU A 143 -19.85 -1.55 7.85
CA GLU A 143 -21.12 -0.97 8.25
C GLU A 143 -21.75 -1.75 9.40
N ARG A 144 -22.13 -1.02 10.44
CA ARG A 144 -23.06 -1.49 11.47
C ARG A 144 -24.48 -1.33 10.94
N ILE A 145 -25.14 -2.43 10.59
CA ILE A 145 -26.45 -2.39 9.89
C ILE A 145 -27.52 -1.67 10.71
N ALA A 146 -27.49 -1.80 12.05
CA ALA A 146 -28.49 -1.20 12.94
C ALA A 146 -28.46 0.33 12.94
N THR A 147 -27.27 0.94 12.85
CA THR A 147 -27.08 2.40 12.93
C THR A 147 -26.72 3.03 11.58
N GLY A 148 -26.24 2.22 10.63
CA GLY A 148 -25.69 2.67 9.36
C GLY A 148 -24.30 3.30 9.49
N GLU A 149 -23.67 3.26 10.66
CA GLU A 149 -22.35 3.85 10.88
C GLU A 149 -21.24 3.03 10.22
N ILE A 150 -20.18 3.72 9.80
CA ILE A 150 -19.06 3.14 9.06
C ILE A 150 -17.77 3.21 9.87
N LEU A 151 -17.05 2.10 9.91
CA LEU A 151 -15.64 2.01 10.31
C LEU A 151 -14.80 1.88 9.02
N LEU A 152 -13.98 2.88 8.71
CA LEU A 152 -13.21 2.95 7.47
C LEU A 152 -11.75 2.54 7.69
N PHE A 153 -11.31 1.56 6.89
CA PHE A 153 -9.96 1.01 6.87
C PHE A 153 -9.38 1.08 5.46
N PRO A 154 -8.65 2.17 5.11
CA PRO A 154 -8.08 2.36 3.78
C PRO A 154 -6.77 1.62 3.51
N GLY A 155 -6.15 1.02 4.54
CA GLY A 155 -4.77 0.55 4.41
C GLY A 155 -3.86 1.70 4.00
N ASP A 156 -3.11 1.51 2.92
CA ASP A 156 -2.17 2.50 2.38
C ASP A 156 -2.67 3.16 1.08
N ALA A 157 -3.98 3.10 0.85
CA ALA A 157 -4.67 3.74 -0.26
C ALA A 157 -4.19 5.19 -0.48
N GLN A 158 -3.80 5.51 -1.71
CA GLN A 158 -3.34 6.85 -2.08
C GLN A 158 -4.37 7.54 -2.99
N ALA A 159 -3.99 8.68 -3.57
CA ALA A 159 -4.91 9.57 -4.28
C ALA A 159 -5.84 8.87 -5.30
N GLY A 160 -5.33 7.88 -6.02
CA GLY A 160 -6.07 7.08 -6.98
C GLY A 160 -7.25 6.33 -6.37
N ASN A 161 -7.08 5.72 -5.20
CA ASN A 161 -8.15 5.07 -4.45
C ASN A 161 -9.24 6.07 -4.11
N TRP A 162 -8.89 7.16 -3.42
CA TRP A 162 -9.87 8.19 -3.00
C TRP A 162 -10.69 8.75 -4.16
N LEU A 163 -10.07 8.92 -5.33
CA LEU A 163 -10.76 9.33 -6.55
C LEU A 163 -11.71 8.25 -7.07
N SER A 164 -11.29 6.98 -7.06
CA SER A 164 -12.12 5.87 -7.53
C SER A 164 -13.39 5.69 -6.70
N TRP A 165 -13.36 6.03 -5.42
CA TRP A 165 -14.49 5.82 -4.52
C TRP A 165 -15.68 6.72 -4.85
N GLN A 166 -15.45 7.85 -5.51
CA GLN A 166 -16.51 8.81 -5.85
C GLN A 166 -17.56 8.21 -6.80
N ASP A 167 -17.15 7.25 -7.62
CA ASP A 167 -18.00 6.63 -8.64
C ASP A 167 -18.56 5.26 -8.19
N LEU A 168 -18.17 4.78 -7.00
CA LEU A 168 -18.66 3.51 -6.48
C LEU A 168 -20.12 3.60 -6.06
N LYS A 169 -20.90 2.61 -6.50
CA LYS A 169 -22.32 2.49 -6.20
C LYS A 169 -22.68 1.02 -6.00
N TRP A 170 -23.52 0.76 -5.01
CA TRP A 170 -24.04 -0.55 -4.72
C TRP A 170 -25.55 -0.49 -4.53
N GLU A 171 -26.25 -1.46 -5.08
CA GLU A 171 -27.69 -1.62 -4.86
C GLU A 171 -27.92 -2.58 -3.69
N THR A 172 -28.67 -2.15 -2.69
CA THR A 172 -29.02 -2.98 -1.52
C THR A 172 -30.52 -2.99 -1.27
N GLY A 173 -31.02 -4.06 -0.64
CA GLY A 173 -32.45 -4.27 -0.38
C GLY A 173 -33.09 -5.33 -1.28
N GLU A 174 -34.31 -5.74 -0.95
CA GLU A 174 -35.09 -6.73 -1.71
C GLU A 174 -35.96 -6.07 -2.80
N ALA A 175 -36.54 -6.89 -3.68
CA ALA A 175 -37.36 -6.43 -4.80
C ALA A 175 -38.58 -5.63 -4.29
N GLY A 176 -38.53 -4.30 -4.47
CA GLY A 176 -39.56 -3.35 -4.04
C GLY A 176 -39.03 -2.17 -3.22
N GLY A 177 -37.79 -2.26 -2.70
CA GLY A 177 -37.17 -1.22 -1.86
C GLY A 177 -35.66 -1.12 -2.05
N LYS A 178 -35.19 -1.08 -3.30
CA LYS A 178 -33.76 -0.92 -3.60
C LYS A 178 -33.26 0.45 -3.14
N LYS A 179 -32.19 0.45 -2.35
CA LYS A 179 -31.42 1.63 -1.95
C LYS A 179 -30.04 1.57 -2.59
N THR A 180 -29.72 2.59 -3.39
CA THR A 180 -28.36 2.85 -3.84
C THR A 180 -27.55 3.42 -2.67
N VAL A 181 -26.40 2.82 -2.40
CA VAL A 181 -25.38 3.34 -1.49
C VAL A 181 -24.18 3.71 -2.34
N THR A 182 -23.61 4.90 -2.12
CA THR A 182 -22.45 5.40 -2.86
C THR A 182 -21.20 5.46 -1.98
N GLY A 183 -20.01 5.55 -2.60
CA GLY A 183 -18.77 5.78 -1.85
C GLY A 183 -18.81 7.05 -0.98
N PRO A 184 -19.27 8.21 -1.51
CA PRO A 184 -19.50 9.40 -0.69
C PRO A 184 -20.46 9.18 0.49
N ASP A 185 -21.52 8.37 0.33
CA ASP A 185 -22.42 8.02 1.45
C ASP A 185 -21.72 7.22 2.55
N LEU A 186 -20.74 6.38 2.18
CA LEU A 186 -19.93 5.65 3.16
C LEU A 186 -18.99 6.59 3.91
N LEU A 187 -18.34 7.53 3.20
CA LEU A 187 -17.48 8.54 3.82
C LEU A 187 -18.27 9.43 4.79
N ALA A 188 -19.46 9.90 4.40
CA ALA A 188 -20.32 10.73 5.23
C ALA A 188 -20.76 10.06 6.54
N ARG A 189 -20.93 8.73 6.52
CA ARG A 189 -21.35 7.93 7.69
C ARG A 189 -20.18 7.39 8.52
N THR A 190 -18.94 7.73 8.16
CA THR A 190 -17.75 7.24 8.85
C THR A 190 -17.66 7.83 10.26
N ILE A 191 -17.65 6.96 11.28
CA ILE A 191 -17.45 7.32 12.69
C ILE A 191 -16.07 6.94 13.20
N PHE A 192 -15.37 6.04 12.52
CA PHE A 192 -13.99 5.68 12.81
C PHE A 192 -13.18 5.64 11.53
N TYR A 193 -12.04 6.31 11.52
CA TYR A 193 -11.15 6.40 10.38
C TYR A 193 -9.73 6.00 10.79
N LYS A 194 -9.27 4.82 10.36
CA LYS A 194 -7.83 4.52 10.37
C LYS A 194 -7.18 5.36 9.27
N VAL A 195 -6.38 6.34 9.65
CA VAL A 195 -5.74 7.25 8.70
C VAL A 195 -4.93 6.44 7.71
N GLY A 196 -5.23 6.63 6.42
CA GLY A 196 -4.58 5.91 5.33
C GLY A 196 -3.09 6.20 5.30
N HIS A 197 -2.29 5.25 4.82
CA HIS A 197 -0.87 5.44 4.50
C HIS A 197 -0.13 6.27 5.56
N HIS A 198 -0.32 5.92 6.84
CA HIS A 198 0.39 6.53 7.97
C HIS A 198 0.26 8.07 8.08
N GLY A 199 -0.69 8.70 7.38
CA GLY A 199 -0.81 10.16 7.32
C GLY A 199 0.20 10.85 6.37
N SER A 200 0.69 10.15 5.34
CA SER A 200 1.49 10.72 4.24
C SER A 200 0.79 11.87 3.50
N HIS A 201 1.53 12.64 2.70
CA HIS A 201 0.97 13.74 1.87
C HIS A 201 -0.07 13.27 0.84
N ASN A 202 -0.03 11.99 0.44
CA ASN A 202 -0.99 11.40 -0.48
C ASN A 202 -1.97 10.42 0.19
N ALA A 203 -1.95 10.34 1.52
CA ALA A 203 -2.77 9.42 2.31
C ALA A 203 -4.27 9.70 2.25
N THR A 204 -4.65 10.97 2.13
CA THR A 204 -6.05 11.39 2.25
C THR A 204 -6.28 12.65 1.42
N LEU A 205 -7.23 12.59 0.48
CA LEU A 205 -7.63 13.77 -0.28
C LEU A 205 -8.48 14.71 0.57
N LYS A 206 -8.47 16.00 0.21
CA LYS A 206 -9.31 17.05 0.79
C LYS A 206 -10.79 16.83 0.42
N ALA A 207 -11.26 17.50 -0.63
CA ALA A 207 -12.67 17.56 -1.04
C ALA A 207 -13.30 16.20 -1.39
N LYS A 208 -12.47 15.22 -1.77
CA LYS A 208 -12.89 13.85 -2.14
C LYS A 208 -12.51 12.79 -1.10
N GLY A 209 -12.10 13.21 0.08
CA GLY A 209 -11.70 12.33 1.18
C GLY A 209 -12.19 12.85 2.52
N LEU A 210 -11.29 13.47 3.28
CA LEU A 210 -11.55 13.89 4.66
C LEU A 210 -12.74 14.84 4.78
N GLU A 211 -12.93 15.75 3.82
CA GLU A 211 -14.03 16.72 3.89
C GLU A 211 -15.42 16.07 3.73
N LEU A 212 -15.49 14.91 3.09
CA LEU A 212 -16.72 14.12 2.97
C LEU A 212 -17.06 13.37 4.26
N MET A 213 -16.12 13.23 5.21
CA MET A 213 -16.40 12.63 6.52
C MET A 213 -17.02 13.71 7.42
N VAL A 214 -18.34 13.78 7.41
CA VAL A 214 -19.11 14.85 8.07
C VAL A 214 -19.77 14.45 9.39
N ASN A 215 -19.53 13.22 9.85
CA ASN A 215 -20.15 12.73 11.09
C ASN A 215 -19.47 13.35 12.32
N ASP A 216 -20.26 14.01 13.17
CA ASP A 216 -19.79 14.67 14.39
C ASP A 216 -19.30 13.70 15.48
N ALA A 217 -19.43 12.39 15.31
CA ALA A 217 -18.86 11.36 16.18
C ALA A 217 -17.50 10.82 15.68
N LEU A 218 -16.97 11.35 14.57
CA LEU A 218 -15.74 10.86 13.93
C LEU A 218 -14.55 10.83 14.91
N VAL A 219 -13.93 9.66 14.99
CA VAL A 219 -12.65 9.37 15.64
C VAL A 219 -11.64 8.98 14.56
N ALA A 220 -10.41 9.48 14.65
CA ALA A 220 -9.34 9.09 13.74
C ALA A 220 -8.20 8.39 14.49
N MET A 221 -7.62 7.36 13.87
CA MET A 221 -6.42 6.67 14.37
C MET A 221 -5.27 6.88 13.40
N ILE A 222 -4.17 7.49 13.85
CA ILE A 222 -2.95 7.70 13.06
C ILE A 222 -1.97 6.56 13.37
N PRO A 223 -1.73 5.63 12.42
CA PRO A 223 -0.99 4.41 12.67
C PRO A 223 0.50 4.57 12.35
N VAL A 224 1.16 5.57 12.92
CA VAL A 224 2.61 5.79 12.70
C VAL A 224 3.29 6.24 13.98
N ASP A 225 4.51 5.75 14.16
CA ASP A 225 5.45 6.24 15.16
C ASP A 225 6.34 7.30 14.50
N HIS A 226 6.26 8.54 14.96
CA HIS A 226 6.94 9.66 14.34
C HIS A 226 8.47 9.55 14.44
N GLU A 227 9.00 9.09 15.57
CA GLU A 227 10.45 8.92 15.73
C GLU A 227 11.00 7.89 14.73
N MET A 228 10.25 6.80 14.54
CA MET A 228 10.59 5.78 13.56
C MET A 228 10.44 6.31 12.14
N ALA A 229 9.38 7.07 11.82
CA ALA A 229 9.23 7.68 10.51
C ALA A 229 10.44 8.59 10.17
N VAL A 230 10.91 9.40 11.13
CA VAL A 230 12.11 10.23 10.99
C VAL A 230 13.36 9.37 10.77
N LYS A 231 13.58 8.34 11.59
CA LYS A 231 14.74 7.45 11.47
C LYS A 231 14.75 6.65 10.16
N LYS A 232 13.58 6.28 9.63
CA LYS A 232 13.42 5.65 8.31
C LYS A 232 13.40 6.64 7.15
N ARG A 233 13.45 7.95 7.42
CA ARG A 233 13.39 9.04 6.42
C ARG A 233 12.12 9.01 5.58
N TRP A 234 10.98 8.69 6.18
CA TRP A 234 9.66 8.65 5.51
C TRP A 234 9.04 10.05 5.29
N GLY A 235 9.88 11.08 5.15
CA GLY A 235 9.46 12.46 4.96
C GLY A 235 8.78 13.06 6.19
N ARG A 236 7.81 13.94 5.96
CA ARG A 236 7.01 14.60 7.01
C ARG A 236 5.80 13.73 7.37
N MET A 237 6.02 12.52 7.89
CA MET A 237 4.96 11.58 8.21
C MET A 237 4.83 11.42 9.74
N PRO A 238 3.63 11.62 10.33
CA PRO A 238 2.40 12.08 9.67
C PRO A 238 2.51 13.55 9.27
N LEU A 239 1.82 13.95 8.20
CA LEU A 239 1.88 15.30 7.67
C LEU A 239 1.17 16.28 8.63
N PRO A 240 1.86 17.30 9.18
CA PRO A 240 1.26 18.19 10.18
C PRO A 240 -0.04 18.85 9.71
N GLU A 241 -0.09 19.30 8.45
CA GLU A 241 -1.25 19.97 7.87
C GLU A 241 -2.47 19.02 7.75
N LEU A 242 -2.23 17.72 7.54
CA LEU A 242 -3.29 16.70 7.57
C LEU A 242 -3.71 16.41 9.01
N VAL A 243 -2.75 16.29 9.94
CA VAL A 243 -3.03 16.02 11.36
C VAL A 243 -3.87 17.13 11.97
N ASP A 244 -3.54 18.40 11.70
CA ASP A 244 -4.29 19.55 12.20
C ASP A 244 -5.73 19.53 11.68
N ARG A 245 -5.93 19.28 10.37
CA ARG A 245 -7.28 19.16 9.83
C ARG A 245 -8.06 17.98 10.40
N ILE A 246 -7.41 16.84 10.62
CA ILE A 246 -8.03 15.68 11.27
C ILE A 246 -8.46 16.04 12.69
N LYS A 247 -7.63 16.74 13.47
CA LYS A 247 -7.98 17.20 14.81
C LYS A 247 -9.20 18.12 14.79
N GLU A 248 -9.28 19.04 13.84
CA GLU A 248 -10.47 19.90 13.68
C GLU A 248 -11.73 19.07 13.38
N LYS A 249 -11.66 18.19 12.38
CA LYS A 249 -12.79 17.37 11.91
C LYS A 249 -13.27 16.35 12.95
N THR A 250 -12.39 15.91 13.84
CA THR A 250 -12.70 14.94 14.89
C THR A 250 -12.98 15.58 16.24
N HIS A 251 -13.00 16.92 16.33
CA HIS A 251 -13.06 17.63 17.63
C HIS A 251 -11.98 17.12 18.61
N GLY A 252 -10.78 16.86 18.08
CA GLY A 252 -9.62 16.37 18.82
C GLY A 252 -9.63 14.88 19.17
N ARG A 253 -10.64 14.10 18.76
CA ARG A 253 -10.72 12.64 18.99
C ARG A 253 -9.79 11.89 18.05
N VAL A 254 -8.50 12.08 18.26
CA VAL A 254 -7.40 11.47 17.50
C VAL A 254 -6.61 10.57 18.43
N LEU A 255 -6.41 9.33 18.00
CA LEU A 255 -5.55 8.35 18.66
C LEU A 255 -4.29 8.16 17.82
N LYS A 256 -3.10 8.28 18.41
CA LYS A 256 -1.84 7.97 17.74
C LYS A 256 -1.15 6.77 18.40
N VAL A 257 -0.42 6.02 17.60
CA VAL A 257 0.36 4.87 18.10
C VAL A 257 1.50 5.30 19.01
N ASP A 258 2.02 6.51 18.81
CA ASP A 258 3.12 7.12 19.59
C ASP A 258 2.63 8.11 20.65
N ASP A 259 1.36 8.02 21.08
CA ASP A 259 0.87 8.84 22.18
C ASP A 259 1.40 8.32 23.53
N ASP A 260 1.79 9.23 24.42
CA ASP A 260 2.18 8.93 25.81
C ASP A 260 0.99 8.57 26.74
N VAL A 261 -0.16 8.24 26.17
CA VAL A 261 -1.39 7.93 26.90
C VAL A 261 -1.33 6.48 27.38
N LYS A 262 -1.16 6.28 28.69
CA LYS A 262 -1.00 4.94 29.29
C LYS A 262 -2.20 4.49 30.11
N ALA A 263 -3.11 5.42 30.41
CA ALA A 263 -4.34 5.15 31.15
C ALA A 263 -5.50 6.04 30.64
N PRO A 264 -6.76 5.64 30.88
CA PRO A 264 -7.92 6.46 30.52
C PRO A 264 -7.88 7.89 31.11
N ALA A 265 -7.26 8.05 32.28
CA ALA A 265 -7.10 9.36 32.91
C ALA A 265 -6.17 10.32 32.12
N ASP A 266 -5.23 9.78 31.34
CA ASP A 266 -4.37 10.60 30.48
C ASP A 266 -5.11 11.08 29.24
N LEU A 267 -5.93 10.19 28.65
CA LEU A 267 -6.81 10.54 27.53
C LEU A 267 -7.82 11.63 27.93
N ALA A 268 -8.37 11.55 29.14
CA ALA A 268 -9.29 12.56 29.67
C ALA A 268 -8.67 13.98 29.75
N LYS A 269 -7.35 14.09 30.00
CA LYS A 269 -6.63 15.37 30.07
C LYS A 269 -6.40 16.01 28.71
N LEU A 270 -6.47 15.24 27.61
CA LEU A 270 -6.27 15.72 26.25
C LEU A 270 -7.48 16.45 25.65
N LYS A 271 -8.51 16.73 26.47
CA LYS A 271 -9.71 17.43 26.03
C LYS A 271 -9.37 18.78 25.40
N PRO A 272 -9.78 19.03 24.14
CA PRO A 272 -9.65 20.34 23.54
C PRO A 272 -10.47 21.42 24.29
N ALA A 273 -10.00 22.66 24.25
CA ALA A 273 -10.67 23.78 24.92
C ALA A 273 -12.07 24.06 24.35
N ASN A 274 -12.27 23.80 23.06
CA ASN A 274 -13.51 24.05 22.32
C ASN A 274 -14.52 22.88 22.36
N VAL A 275 -14.28 21.83 23.16
CA VAL A 275 -15.15 20.67 23.30
C VAL A 275 -15.75 20.61 24.70
N SER A 276 -17.06 20.33 24.79
CA SER A 276 -17.74 20.22 26.09
C SER A 276 -17.17 19.06 26.92
N PRO A 277 -17.15 19.15 28.26
CA PRO A 277 -16.78 18.03 29.11
C PRO A 277 -17.64 16.78 28.84
N GLU A 278 -18.92 16.95 28.56
CA GLU A 278 -19.87 15.87 28.31
C GLU A 278 -19.56 15.12 27.00
N ASP A 279 -19.33 15.84 25.90
CA ASP A 279 -18.99 15.23 24.60
C ASP A 279 -17.64 14.53 24.65
N TRP A 280 -16.66 15.13 25.34
CA TRP A 280 -15.37 14.49 25.52
C TRP A 280 -15.48 13.23 26.37
N LYS A 281 -16.28 13.28 27.45
CA LYS A 281 -16.53 12.11 28.29
C LYS A 281 -17.17 10.98 27.50
N GLN A 282 -18.15 11.26 26.63
CA GLN A 282 -18.74 10.25 25.75
C GLN A 282 -17.71 9.60 24.82
N PHE A 283 -16.69 10.34 24.37
CA PHE A 283 -15.57 9.75 23.63
C PHE A 283 -14.69 8.89 24.53
N THR A 284 -14.21 9.43 25.65
CA THR A 284 -13.28 8.69 26.53
C THR A 284 -13.92 7.46 27.17
N ASP A 285 -15.22 7.48 27.45
CA ASP A 285 -15.96 6.32 27.98
C ASP A 285 -15.98 5.14 26.99
N ARG A 286 -15.79 5.41 25.69
CA ARG A 286 -15.72 4.38 24.64
C ARG A 286 -14.31 3.86 24.40
N VAL A 287 -13.28 4.46 25.01
CA VAL A 287 -11.87 4.13 24.77
C VAL A 287 -11.25 3.56 26.03
N GLN A 288 -10.89 2.28 26.00
CA GLN A 288 -9.97 1.73 26.99
C GLN A 288 -8.54 1.88 26.48
N VAL A 289 -7.64 2.21 27.41
CA VAL A 289 -6.23 2.43 27.14
C VAL A 289 -5.43 1.39 27.91
N THR A 290 -4.56 0.70 27.21
CA THR A 290 -3.52 -0.16 27.80
C THR A 290 -2.15 0.37 27.40
N ASP A 291 -1.10 -0.26 27.90
CA ASP A 291 0.28 0.01 27.50
C ASP A 291 0.61 -0.43 26.06
N VAL A 292 -0.25 -1.24 25.44
CA VAL A 292 0.00 -1.87 24.13
C VAL A 292 -1.05 -1.55 23.06
N TYR A 293 -2.29 -1.23 23.44
CA TYR A 293 -3.38 -0.96 22.50
C TYR A 293 -4.46 -0.04 23.06
N TYR A 294 -5.23 0.55 22.14
CA TYR A 294 -6.53 1.16 22.41
C TYR A 294 -7.65 0.19 22.06
N GLU A 295 -8.62 0.00 22.96
CA GLU A 295 -9.88 -0.64 22.64
C GLU A 295 -10.94 0.44 22.45
N VAL A 296 -11.53 0.51 21.26
CA VAL A 296 -12.57 1.49 20.94
C VAL A 296 -13.90 0.78 20.72
N SER A 297 -14.88 1.09 21.56
CA SER A 297 -16.22 0.51 21.51
C SER A 297 -17.17 1.34 20.63
N PHE A 298 -17.92 0.66 19.75
CA PHE A 298 -18.88 1.26 18.83
C PHE A 298 -20.27 0.66 18.96
#